data_AF-A0A920P1I7-F1
#
_entry.id   AF-A0A920P1I7-F1
#
_cell.length_a   1.000
_cell.length_b   1.000
_cell.length_c   1.000
_cell.angle_alpha   90.00
_cell.angle_beta   90.00
_cell.angle_gamma   90.00
#
_symmetry.space_group_name_H-M   'P 1'
#
loop_
_entity.id
_entity.type
_entity.pdbx_description
1 polymer ?
#
loop_
_entity_poly.entity_id
_entity_poly.type
_entity_poly.pdbx_seq_one_letter_code
_entity_poly.pdbx_strand_id
1 'polypeptide(L)'
;MGKKFEQLGTILPSPNNYRTASGAPGIDYWQQKADYKIKVTINDENQILTGSENITYYNNSPDVLTYLWVQLDQNIRAQDSETPLVTPNKMRML
;
A
#
# COMPACT_ATOMS: atom_id res chain seq x y z
N MET A 1 -46.38 -12.16 10.61
CA MET A 1 -45.29 -13.09 10.25
C MET A 1 -43.98 -12.33 10.45
N GLY A 2 -43.46 -12.37 11.68
CA GLY A 2 -42.34 -11.52 12.10
C GLY A 2 -41.04 -12.01 11.48
N LYS A 3 -40.32 -11.13 10.78
CA LYS A 3 -38.92 -11.39 10.48
C LYS A 3 -38.20 -11.48 11.84
N LYS A 4 -37.73 -12.68 12.16
CA LYS A 4 -36.84 -12.94 13.28
C LYS A 4 -35.69 -11.94 13.14
N PHE A 5 -35.42 -11.15 14.18
CA PHE A 5 -34.19 -10.38 14.24
C PHE A 5 -33.04 -11.39 14.07
N GLU A 6 -32.44 -11.42 12.89
CA GLU A 6 -31.16 -12.09 12.69
C GLU A 6 -30.13 -11.16 13.30
N GLN A 7 -29.73 -11.50 14.53
CA GLN A 7 -28.50 -10.98 15.11
C GLN A 7 -27.42 -11.29 14.07
N LEU A 8 -26.89 -10.25 13.40
CA LEU A 8 -25.84 -10.36 12.39
C LEU A 8 -24.79 -11.36 12.90
N GLY A 9 -24.87 -12.60 12.40
CA GLY A 9 -24.07 -13.70 12.88
C GLY A 9 -22.64 -13.47 12.45
N THR A 10 -21.88 -12.85 13.35
CA THR A 10 -20.42 -12.94 13.46
C THR A 10 -19.65 -12.77 12.15
N ILE A 11 -19.72 -11.58 11.55
CA ILE A 11 -18.77 -11.18 10.49
C ILE A 11 -17.35 -10.92 11.03
N LEU A 12 -17.14 -11.12 12.34
CA LEU A 12 -15.85 -10.91 12.98
C LEU A 12 -15.10 -12.25 13.09
N PRO A 13 -13.83 -12.31 12.66
CA PRO A 13 -13.04 -13.53 12.78
C PRO A 13 -12.91 -13.96 14.24
N SER A 14 -12.90 -15.27 14.48
CA SER A 14 -12.60 -15.79 15.82
C SER A 14 -11.20 -15.35 16.28
N PRO A 15 -11.02 -15.04 17.57
CA PRO A 15 -9.71 -14.67 18.11
C PRO A 15 -8.65 -15.75 17.81
N ASN A 16 -7.43 -15.32 17.53
CA ASN A 16 -6.28 -16.20 17.34
C ASN A 16 -5.00 -15.54 17.92
N ASN A 17 -3.86 -16.23 17.82
CA ASN A 17 -2.60 -15.76 18.39
C ASN A 17 -2.09 -14.44 17.78
N TYR A 18 -2.58 -14.06 16.60
CA TYR A 18 -2.22 -12.80 15.93
C TYR A 18 -3.19 -11.67 16.27
N ARG A 19 -4.48 -11.96 16.49
CA ARG A 19 -5.51 -10.97 16.85
C ARG A 19 -6.49 -11.49 17.89
N THR A 20 -6.63 -10.78 19.00
CA THR A 20 -7.55 -11.14 20.10
C THR A 20 -9.02 -10.78 19.76
N ALA A 21 -9.97 -11.13 20.64
CA ALA A 21 -11.40 -10.82 20.47
C ALA A 21 -11.74 -9.34 20.39
N SER A 22 -10.84 -8.48 20.89
CA SER A 22 -10.97 -7.02 20.78
C SER A 22 -10.34 -6.47 19.49
N GLY A 23 -9.72 -7.32 18.66
CA GLY A 23 -8.96 -6.93 17.47
C GLY A 23 -7.53 -6.46 17.77
N ALA A 24 -7.13 -6.42 19.05
CA ALA A 24 -5.79 -6.03 19.46
C ALA A 24 -4.74 -7.07 19.02
N PRO A 25 -3.48 -6.65 18.78
CA PRO A 25 -2.34 -7.55 18.57
C PRO A 25 -2.29 -8.67 19.59
N GLY A 26 -2.23 -9.91 19.11
CA GLY A 26 -1.95 -11.08 19.95
C GLY A 26 -0.44 -11.29 20.17
N ILE A 27 -0.09 -12.35 20.89
CA ILE A 27 1.30 -12.66 21.26
C ILE A 27 2.22 -12.91 20.06
N ASP A 28 1.69 -13.50 18.98
CA ASP A 28 2.45 -13.84 17.79
C ASP A 28 2.34 -12.74 16.71
N TYR A 29 1.77 -11.59 17.05
CA TYR A 29 1.55 -10.50 16.12
C TYR A 29 2.86 -9.81 15.74
N TRP A 30 3.08 -9.63 14.43
CA TRP A 30 4.21 -8.90 13.87
C TRP A 30 3.75 -7.89 12.81
N GLN A 31 4.55 -6.86 12.58
CA GLN A 31 4.35 -5.85 11.54
C GLN A 31 5.67 -5.56 10.85
N GLN A 32 5.68 -5.48 9.53
CA GLN A 32 6.86 -5.00 8.81
C GLN A 32 7.09 -3.53 9.06
N LYS A 33 8.36 -3.13 8.99
CA LYS A 33 8.76 -1.73 9.06
C LYS A 33 9.68 -1.40 7.90
N ALA A 34 9.49 -0.23 7.32
CA ALA A 34 10.39 0.35 6.35
C ALA A 34 10.68 1.80 6.74
N ASP A 35 11.96 2.12 6.92
CA ASP A 35 12.40 3.49 7.14
C ASP A 35 12.90 4.06 5.81
N TYR A 36 12.44 5.27 5.48
CA TYR A 36 12.75 5.93 4.22
C TYR A 36 13.59 7.19 4.48
N LYS A 37 14.68 7.33 3.73
CA LYS A 37 15.49 8.56 3.69
C LYS A 37 15.57 9.04 2.27
N ILE A 38 14.81 10.09 1.97
CA ILE A 38 14.68 10.65 0.63
C ILE A 38 15.44 11.97 0.57
N LYS A 39 16.34 12.10 -0.39
CA LYS A 39 17.03 13.34 -0.73
C LYS A 39 16.54 13.80 -2.09
N VAL A 40 16.04 15.03 -2.15
CA VAL A 40 15.44 15.58 -3.36
C VAL A 40 15.98 16.98 -3.62
N THR A 41 16.19 17.29 -4.89
CA THR A 41 16.56 18.60 -5.40
C THR A 41 15.48 19.05 -6.39
N ILE A 42 14.98 20.26 -6.18
CA ILE A 42 14.01 20.91 -7.06
C ILE A 42 14.76 21.93 -7.92
N ASN A 43 14.62 21.82 -9.24
CA ASN A 43 15.04 22.82 -10.20
C ASN A 43 13.77 23.47 -10.77
N ASP A 44 13.36 24.60 -10.20
CA ASP A 44 12.12 25.27 -10.57
C ASP A 44 12.20 25.90 -11.97
N GLU A 45 13.34 26.44 -12.37
CA GLU A 45 13.52 27.03 -13.71
C GLU A 45 13.25 26.02 -14.83
N ASN A 46 13.71 24.78 -14.63
CA ASN A 46 13.55 23.71 -15.61
C ASN A 46 12.36 22.78 -15.30
N GLN A 47 11.64 23.03 -14.20
CA GLN A 47 10.54 22.19 -13.71
C GLN A 47 10.94 20.71 -13.53
N ILE A 48 12.15 20.47 -13.01
CA ILE A 48 12.72 19.13 -12.81
C ILE A 48 12.84 18.82 -11.32
N LEU A 49 12.43 17.61 -10.94
CA LEU A 49 12.68 17.02 -9.62
C LEU A 49 13.67 15.86 -9.77
N THR A 50 14.81 15.94 -9.09
CA THR A 50 15.78 14.83 -9.04
C THR A 50 16.00 14.39 -7.61
N GLY A 51 16.16 13.10 -7.36
CA GLY A 51 16.38 12.62 -6.00
C GLY A 51 17.03 11.24 -5.93
N SER A 52 17.37 10.87 -4.70
CA SER A 52 17.84 9.54 -4.33
C SER A 52 17.19 9.13 -3.02
N GLU A 53 16.93 7.84 -2.87
CA GLU A 53 16.27 7.28 -1.70
C GLU A 53 17.07 6.12 -1.13
N ASN A 54 17.12 6.01 0.19
CA ASN A 54 17.58 4.84 0.90
C ASN A 54 16.42 4.28 1.74
N ILE A 55 16.10 3.00 1.49
CA ILE A 55 15.05 2.26 2.19
C ILE A 55 15.73 1.23 3.09
N THR A 56 15.51 1.34 4.41
CA THR A 56 15.92 0.31 5.37
C THR A 56 14.69 -0.53 5.74
N TYR A 57 14.63 -1.76 5.24
CA TYR A 57 13.52 -2.69 5.49
C TYR A 57 13.83 -3.63 6.66
N TYR A 58 12.89 -3.76 7.59
CA TYR A 58 12.97 -4.67 8.73
C TYR A 58 11.94 -5.76 8.55
N ASN A 59 12.41 -7.00 8.31
CA ASN A 59 11.57 -8.18 8.32
C ASN A 59 11.33 -8.63 9.77
N ASN A 60 10.18 -8.26 10.33
CA ASN A 60 9.76 -8.70 11.66
C ASN A 60 8.92 -9.99 11.59
N SER A 61 8.69 -10.54 10.40
CA SER A 61 8.03 -11.83 10.24
C SER A 61 8.89 -12.96 10.83
N PRO A 62 8.28 -14.00 11.42
CA PRO A 62 8.98 -15.25 11.73
C PRO A 62 9.47 -15.98 10.47
N ASP A 63 8.92 -15.64 9.30
CA ASP A 63 9.27 -16.27 8.02
C ASP A 63 10.40 -15.53 7.29
N VAL A 64 11.23 -16.30 6.58
CA VAL A 64 12.31 -15.75 5.76
C VAL A 64 11.75 -15.06 4.52
N LEU A 65 12.06 -13.77 4.37
CA LEU A 65 11.75 -13.00 3.17
C LEU A 65 12.81 -13.26 2.08
N THR A 66 12.41 -13.89 0.98
CA THR A 66 13.33 -14.26 -0.13
C THR A 66 13.37 -13.23 -1.25
N TYR A 67 12.35 -12.38 -1.37
CA TYR A 67 12.29 -11.30 -2.35
C TYR A 67 11.59 -10.08 -1.76
N LEU A 68 12.02 -8.89 -2.19
CA LEU A 68 11.35 -7.62 -1.89
C LEU A 68 10.77 -7.08 -3.20
N TRP A 69 9.47 -6.82 -3.20
CA TRP A 69 8.80 -6.18 -4.33
C TRP A 69 8.68 -4.67 -4.04
N VAL A 70 9.09 -3.84 -5.00
CA VAL A 70 9.03 -2.38 -4.91
C VAL A 70 8.31 -1.86 -6.14
N GLN A 71 7.28 -1.03 -5.94
CA GLN A 71 6.61 -0.32 -7.01
C GLN A 71 7.30 1.01 -7.25
N LEU A 72 7.65 1.28 -8.51
CA LEU A 72 8.13 2.58 -8.96
C LEU A 72 7.26 3.04 -10.12
N ASP A 73 6.56 4.15 -9.92
CA ASP A 73 5.76 4.75 -10.99
C ASP A 73 6.67 5.58 -11.91
N GLN A 74 6.43 5.48 -13.22
CA GLN A 74 7.17 6.26 -14.20
C GLN A 74 6.82 7.75 -14.09
N ASN A 75 7.69 8.61 -14.63
CA ASN A 75 7.37 10.01 -14.81
C ASN A 75 6.25 10.16 -15.85
N ILE A 76 5.00 10.10 -15.39
CA ILE A 76 3.80 10.15 -16.23
C ILE A 76 3.68 11.45 -17.05
N ARG A 77 4.44 12.49 -16.68
CA ARG A 77 4.45 13.82 -17.32
C ARG A 77 5.61 14.03 -18.30
N ALA A 78 6.45 13.02 -18.52
CA ALA A 78 7.49 13.10 -19.55
C ALA A 78 6.86 13.21 -20.95
N GLN A 79 7.52 13.91 -21.89
CA GLN A 79 6.98 14.09 -23.24
C GLN A 79 6.85 12.78 -24.03
N ASP A 80 7.69 11.81 -23.71
CA ASP A 80 7.71 10.43 -24.23
C ASP A 80 7.00 9.44 -23.29
N SER A 81 6.23 9.93 -22.32
CA SER A 81 5.42 9.09 -21.45
C SER A 81 4.37 8.34 -22.25
N GLU A 82 4.38 7.01 -22.18
CA GLU A 82 3.35 6.15 -22.77
C GLU A 82 2.09 6.04 -21.88
N THR A 83 2.06 6.73 -20.74
CA THR A 83 0.91 6.79 -19.82
C THR A 83 -0.42 7.20 -20.50
N PRO A 84 -0.42 8.11 -21.49
CA PRO A 84 -1.64 8.43 -22.26
C PRO A 84 -2.19 7.24 -23.06
N LEU A 85 -1.37 6.26 -23.47
CA LEU A 85 -1.83 5.09 -24.23
C LEU A 85 -2.65 4.10 -23.40
N VAL A 86 -2.42 4.06 -22.08
CA VAL A 86 -3.11 3.16 -21.15
C VAL A 86 -4.29 3.83 -20.43
N THR A 87 -4.52 5.12 -20.66
CA THR A 87 -5.64 5.86 -20.04
C THR A 87 -6.92 5.60 -20.85
N PRO A 88 -7.94 4.90 -20.31
CA PRO A 88 -9.15 4.62 -21.06
C PRO A 88 -9.88 5.93 -21.38
N ASN A 89 -10.18 6.14 -22.66
CA ASN A 89 -10.99 7.27 -23.09
C ASN A 89 -12.33 7.23 -22.35
N LYS A 90 -12.57 8.23 -21.51
CA LYS A 90 -13.86 8.44 -20.87
C LYS A 90 -14.84 8.88 -21.96
N MET A 91 -15.52 7.93 -22.61
CA MET A 91 -16.60 8.23 -23.53
C MET A 91 -17.66 9.02 -22.77
N ARG A 92 -17.75 10.31 -23.08
CA ARG A 92 -18.80 11.19 -22.57
C ARG A 92 -20.05 10.89 -23.38
N MET A 93 -20.93 10.06 -22.83
CA MET A 93 -22.28 9.89 -23.38
C MET A 93 -23.02 11.20 -23.15
N LEU A 94 -23.39 11.87 -24.24
CA LEU A 94 -24.32 13.00 -24.25
C LEU A 94 -25.75 12.50 -24.01
#